data_AF-A0A8J3JSZ2-F1
#
_entry.id   AF-A0A8J3JSZ2-F1
#
_cell.length_a   1.000
_cell.length_b   1.000
_cell.length_c   1.000
_cell.angle_alpha   90.00
_cell.angle_beta   90.00
_cell.angle_gamma   90.00
#
_symmetry.space_group_name_H-M   'P 1'
#
loop_
_entity.id
_entity.type
_entity.pdbx_description
1 polymer ?
#
loop_
_entity_poly.entity_id
_entity_poly.type
_entity_poly.pdbx_seq_one_letter_code
_entity_poly.pdbx_strand_id
1 'polypeptide(L)'
;MGGGNWLRGSHGNAGVFPSQVADRLRGQSFDTFGDFREAFWREVGSDADLSAGFSPANVARMQNGNAPFVATSQHFGPGRNYVLHHVDPLQHGGGVYDMDNLVVVTPLYHSQILKPSYHYGNG
;
A
#
# COMPACT_ATOMS: atom_id res chain seq x y z
N MET A 1 -12.29 16.05 -5.62
CA MET A 1 -10.82 15.93 -5.65
C MET A 1 -10.53 14.82 -6.65
N GLY A 2 -10.04 15.18 -7.84
CA GLY A 2 -9.90 14.24 -8.97
C GLY A 2 -8.61 13.44 -8.88
N GLY A 3 -8.69 12.18 -9.34
CA GLY A 3 -7.60 11.22 -9.45
C GLY A 3 -6.37 11.81 -10.13
N GLY A 4 -5.23 11.65 -9.47
CA GLY A 4 -3.98 12.28 -9.85
C GLY A 4 -3.01 12.26 -8.68
N ASN A 5 -2.61 11.06 -8.28
CA ASN A 5 -1.63 10.75 -7.24
C ASN A 5 -2.17 10.75 -5.79
N TRP A 6 -2.87 9.67 -5.44
CA TRP A 6 -3.25 9.34 -4.05
C TRP A 6 -2.04 8.96 -3.18
N LEU A 7 -0.90 8.68 -3.81
CA LEU A 7 0.40 8.53 -3.17
C LEU A 7 1.07 9.91 -3.03
N ARG A 8 1.61 10.17 -1.84
CA ARG A 8 2.28 11.42 -1.45
C ARG A 8 3.78 11.21 -1.32
N GLY A 9 4.52 12.31 -1.39
CA GLY A 9 5.98 12.33 -1.37
C GLY A 9 6.57 12.41 -2.77
N SER A 10 7.83 12.83 -2.86
CA SER A 10 8.51 13.11 -4.14
C SER A 10 8.60 11.91 -5.08
N HIS A 11 8.45 10.69 -4.53
CA HIS A 11 8.50 9.44 -5.30
C HIS A 11 7.26 8.56 -5.04
N GLY A 12 6.13 9.14 -4.61
CA GLY A 12 4.96 8.36 -4.19
C GLY A 12 5.24 7.53 -2.93
N ASN A 13 6.02 8.06 -2.01
CA ASN A 13 6.54 7.39 -0.82
C ASN A 13 5.48 6.67 0.03
N ALA A 14 4.29 7.26 0.16
CA ALA A 14 3.21 6.71 0.99
C ALA A 14 1.81 7.14 0.55
N GLY A 15 0.80 6.33 0.78
CA GLY A 15 -0.62 6.69 0.63
C GLY A 15 -1.50 5.95 1.61
N VAL A 16 -2.61 6.56 2.00
CA VAL A 16 -3.66 5.90 2.79
C VAL A 16 -4.37 4.85 1.96
N PHE A 17 -4.97 3.86 2.60
CA PHE A 17 -5.82 2.90 1.90
C PHE A 17 -6.97 3.63 1.18
N PRO A 18 -7.11 3.50 -0.16
CA PRO A 18 -8.17 4.21 -0.88
C PRO A 18 -9.57 3.74 -0.46
N SER A 19 -10.44 4.68 -0.09
CA SER A 19 -11.80 4.34 0.35
C SER A 19 -12.61 3.61 -0.72
N GLN A 20 -12.43 3.96 -1.99
CA GLN A 20 -13.07 3.28 -3.12
C GLN A 20 -12.67 1.81 -3.25
N VAL A 21 -11.44 1.44 -2.85
CA VAL A 21 -11.01 0.03 -2.78
C VAL A 21 -11.57 -0.62 -1.52
N ALA A 22 -11.61 0.12 -0.40
CA ALA A 22 -12.16 -0.40 0.84
C ALA A 22 -13.63 -0.78 0.70
N ASP A 23 -14.42 0.03 -0.01
CA ASP A 23 -15.82 -0.25 -0.30
C ASP A 23 -16.01 -1.52 -1.14
N ARG A 24 -15.05 -1.86 -2.00
CA ARG A 24 -15.08 -3.07 -2.83
C ARG A 24 -14.72 -4.32 -2.04
N LEU A 25 -13.72 -4.23 -1.16
CA LEU A 25 -13.25 -5.37 -0.37
C LEU A 25 -14.08 -5.62 0.90
N ARG A 26 -14.90 -4.66 1.33
CA ARG A 26 -15.74 -4.78 2.53
C ARG A 26 -16.70 -5.97 2.41
N GLY A 27 -16.70 -6.82 3.44
CA GLY A 27 -17.56 -8.00 3.50
C GLY A 27 -17.05 -9.19 2.68
N GLN A 28 -15.91 -9.07 1.99
CA GLN A 28 -15.21 -10.21 1.41
C GLN A 28 -14.41 -10.94 2.49
N SER A 29 -14.30 -12.27 2.35
CA SER A 29 -13.45 -13.11 3.19
C SER A 29 -12.17 -13.47 2.45
N PHE A 30 -11.05 -13.44 3.16
CA PHE A 30 -9.74 -13.80 2.63
C PHE A 30 -9.10 -14.86 3.53
N ASP A 31 -8.61 -15.95 2.94
CA ASP A 31 -7.96 -17.03 3.66
C ASP A 31 -6.59 -16.57 4.21
N THR A 32 -5.91 -15.71 3.46
CA THR A 32 -4.62 -15.15 3.85
C THR A 32 -4.52 -13.65 3.56
N PHE A 33 -3.56 -12.99 4.22
CA PHE A 33 -3.17 -11.62 3.87
C PHE A 33 -2.60 -11.52 2.45
N GLY A 34 -2.07 -12.62 1.90
CA GLY A 34 -1.67 -12.72 0.50
C GLY A 34 -2.85 -12.48 -0.44
N ASP A 35 -3.96 -13.19 -0.19
CA ASP A 35 -5.18 -13.10 -1.01
C ASP A 35 -5.81 -11.70 -0.92
N PHE A 36 -5.85 -11.14 0.30
CA PHE A 36 -6.29 -9.76 0.50
C PHE A 36 -5.43 -8.76 -0.26
N ARG A 37 -4.09 -8.90 -0.20
CA ARG A 37 -3.16 -8.04 -0.92
C ARG A 37 -3.31 -8.17 -2.43
N GLU A 38 -3.55 -9.38 -2.94
CA GLU A 38 -3.81 -9.59 -4.37
C GLU A 38 -5.09 -8.90 -4.81
N ALA A 39 -6.19 -9.08 -4.06
CA ALA A 39 -7.45 -8.41 -4.32
C ALA A 39 -7.30 -6.89 -4.29
N PHE A 40 -6.61 -6.35 -3.28
CA PHE A 40 -6.28 -4.93 -3.19
C PHE A 40 -5.63 -4.40 -4.47
N TRP A 41 -4.56 -5.06 -4.95
CA TRP A 41 -3.87 -4.58 -6.15
C TRP A 41 -4.72 -4.71 -7.41
N ARG A 42 -5.58 -5.72 -7.51
CA ARG A 42 -6.52 -5.84 -8.64
C ARG A 42 -7.50 -4.67 -8.69
N GLU A 43 -8.04 -4.26 -7.55
CA GLU A 43 -8.94 -3.10 -7.47
C GLU A 43 -8.20 -1.80 -7.83
N VAL A 44 -6.99 -1.58 -7.29
CA VAL A 44 -6.17 -0.40 -7.64
C VAL A 44 -5.84 -0.36 -9.14
N GLY A 45 -5.48 -1.51 -9.74
CA GLY A 45 -5.13 -1.59 -11.16
C GLY A 45 -6.33 -1.48 -12.11
N SER A 46 -7.54 -1.69 -11.61
CA SER A 46 -8.79 -1.59 -12.39
C SER A 46 -9.45 -0.22 -12.28
N ASP A 47 -9.10 0.56 -11.25
CA ASP A 47 -9.60 1.91 -11.04
C ASP A 47 -8.77 2.94 -11.83
N ALA A 48 -9.40 3.68 -12.73
CA ALA A 48 -8.72 4.63 -13.62
C ALA A 48 -8.07 5.80 -12.86
N ASP A 49 -8.66 6.26 -11.76
CA ASP A 49 -8.15 7.37 -10.97
C ASP A 49 -6.95 6.97 -10.12
N LEU A 50 -6.98 5.75 -9.55
CA LEU A 50 -5.89 5.22 -8.74
C LEU A 50 -4.71 4.74 -9.59
N SER A 51 -4.98 4.17 -10.76
CA SER A 51 -3.96 3.63 -11.66
C SER A 51 -3.27 4.70 -12.52
N ALA A 52 -3.87 5.89 -12.68
CA ALA A 52 -3.35 6.97 -13.51
C ALA A 52 -1.90 7.39 -13.21
N GLY A 53 -1.44 7.21 -11.96
CA GLY A 53 -0.07 7.55 -11.54
C GLY A 53 0.99 6.47 -11.82
N PHE A 54 0.61 5.32 -12.37
CA PHE A 54 1.50 4.18 -12.58
C PHE A 54 1.82 3.96 -14.06
N SER A 55 2.99 3.37 -14.34
CA SER A 55 3.35 2.95 -15.69
C SER A 55 2.42 1.84 -16.20
N PRO A 56 2.22 1.69 -17.52
CA PRO A 56 1.39 0.61 -18.08
C PRO A 56 1.80 -0.79 -17.59
N ALA A 57 3.11 -1.03 -17.42
CA ALA A 57 3.63 -2.29 -16.88
C ALA A 57 3.22 -2.51 -15.41
N ASN A 58 3.23 -1.46 -14.60
CA ASN A 58 2.76 -1.53 -13.21
C ASN A 58 1.24 -1.72 -13.13
N VAL A 59 0.47 -1.05 -13.99
CA VAL A 59 -0.99 -1.27 -14.10
C VAL A 59 -1.29 -2.73 -14.46
N ALA A 60 -0.62 -3.29 -15.47
CA ALA A 60 -0.78 -4.70 -15.83
C ALA A 60 -0.37 -5.66 -14.68
N ARG A 61 0.67 -5.34 -13.91
CA ARG A 61 1.03 -6.12 -12.70
C ARG A 61 -0.10 -6.10 -11.68
N MET A 62 -0.62 -4.92 -11.37
CA MET A 62 -1.70 -4.72 -10.40
C MET A 62 -2.97 -5.45 -10.80
N GLN A 63 -3.37 -5.37 -12.08
CA GLN A 63 -4.51 -6.13 -12.62
C GLN A 63 -4.35 -7.65 -12.48
N ASN A 64 -3.11 -8.14 -12.41
CA ASN A 64 -2.79 -9.54 -12.12
C ASN A 64 -2.62 -9.84 -10.60
N GLY A 65 -2.98 -8.90 -9.72
CA GLY A 65 -2.86 -9.01 -8.26
C GLY A 65 -1.47 -8.74 -7.69
N ASN A 66 -0.52 -8.30 -8.51
CA ASN A 66 0.85 -8.07 -8.07
C ASN A 66 1.07 -6.61 -7.65
N ALA A 67 1.78 -6.42 -6.54
CA ALA A 67 2.22 -5.09 -6.12
C ALA A 67 3.07 -4.42 -7.21
N PRO A 68 2.85 -3.13 -7.52
CA PRO A 68 3.62 -2.40 -8.50
C PRO A 68 5.05 -2.13 -7.99
N PHE A 69 6.00 -2.01 -8.92
CA PHE A 69 7.35 -1.60 -8.60
C PHE A 69 7.39 -0.13 -8.15
N VAL A 70 8.26 0.17 -7.19
CA VAL A 70 8.59 1.55 -6.79
C VAL A 70 9.69 2.10 -7.69
N ALA A 71 9.97 3.41 -7.60
CA ALA A 71 11.18 3.98 -8.19
C ALA A 71 12.44 3.33 -7.59
N THR A 72 13.50 3.16 -8.40
CA THR A 72 14.77 2.54 -7.94
C THR A 72 15.36 3.24 -6.72
N SER A 73 15.21 4.56 -6.61
CA SER A 73 15.64 5.37 -5.45
C SER A 73 14.87 5.06 -4.16
N GLN A 74 13.76 4.33 -4.25
CA GLN A 74 12.91 3.92 -3.13
C GLN A 74 13.07 2.44 -2.76
N HIS A 75 14.01 1.73 -3.40
CA HIS A 75 14.41 0.39 -2.99
C HIS A 75 15.08 0.42 -1.62
N PHE A 76 14.89 -0.65 -0.84
CA PHE A 76 15.59 -0.86 0.42
C PHE A 76 15.78 -2.35 0.67
N GLY A 77 17.02 -2.78 0.91
CA GLY A 77 17.38 -4.21 1.01
C GLY A 77 16.89 -4.99 -0.23
N PRO A 78 16.15 -6.11 -0.07
CA PRO A 78 15.54 -6.85 -1.17
C PRO A 78 14.22 -6.23 -1.69
N GLY A 79 13.66 -5.21 -1.02
CA GLY A 79 12.37 -4.62 -1.36
C GLY A 79 12.39 -3.84 -2.68
N ARG A 80 11.50 -4.20 -3.62
CA ARG A 80 11.36 -3.58 -4.95
C ARG A 80 9.95 -3.09 -5.27
N ASN A 81 8.97 -3.49 -4.48
CA ASN A 81 7.55 -3.20 -4.72
C ASN A 81 6.95 -2.42 -3.56
N TYR A 82 5.83 -1.76 -3.81
CA TYR A 82 5.02 -1.18 -2.74
C TYR A 82 4.59 -2.25 -1.74
N VAL A 83 4.43 -1.84 -0.48
CA VAL A 83 4.09 -2.70 0.66
C VAL A 83 2.82 -2.16 1.31
N LEU A 84 1.91 -3.05 1.70
CA LEU A 84 0.84 -2.75 2.65
C LEU A 84 1.39 -2.89 4.06
N HIS A 85 1.33 -1.82 4.84
CA HIS A 85 1.86 -1.74 6.20
C HIS A 85 0.73 -1.48 7.19
N HIS A 86 0.68 -2.27 8.27
CA HIS A 86 -0.19 -2.02 9.42
C HIS A 86 0.40 -0.92 10.29
N VAL A 87 -0.35 0.18 10.49
CA VAL A 87 0.09 1.34 11.28
C VAL A 87 0.19 0.96 12.76
N ASP A 88 -0.91 0.43 13.31
CA ASP A 88 -0.96 -0.15 14.63
C ASP A 88 -0.56 -1.63 14.55
N PRO A 89 0.47 -2.05 15.31
CA PRO A 89 0.89 -3.44 15.31
C PRO A 89 -0.23 -4.39 15.72
N LEU A 90 -0.35 -5.53 15.04
CA LEU A 90 -1.38 -6.55 15.30
C LEU A 90 -1.43 -7.00 16.77
N GLN A 91 -0.26 -7.03 17.43
CA GLN A 91 -0.11 -7.36 18.85
C GLN A 91 -0.80 -6.37 19.81
N HIS A 92 -1.27 -5.22 19.33
CA HIS A 92 -2.03 -4.22 20.09
C HIS A 92 -3.52 -4.18 19.71
N GLY A 93 -4.02 -5.18 18.99
CA GLY A 93 -5.45 -5.29 18.63
C GLY A 93 -5.82 -4.67 17.29
N GLY A 94 -4.83 -4.23 16.49
CA GLY A 94 -5.05 -3.81 15.12
C GLY A 94 -5.59 -4.97 14.27
N GLY A 95 -6.70 -4.74 13.56
CA GLY A 95 -7.30 -5.76 12.72
C GLY A 95 -6.39 -6.12 11.54
N VAL A 96 -6.21 -7.41 11.26
CA VAL A 96 -5.38 -7.90 10.14
C VAL A 96 -5.86 -7.35 8.80
N TYR A 97 -7.17 -7.21 8.64
CA TYR A 97 -7.84 -6.70 7.45
C TYR A 97 -8.54 -5.36 7.71
N ASP A 98 -8.17 -4.67 8.80
CA ASP A 98 -8.66 -3.32 9.06
C ASP A 98 -8.01 -2.36 8.06
N MET A 99 -8.79 -1.95 7.08
CA MET A 99 -8.33 -1.09 5.99
C MET A 99 -8.01 0.33 6.47
N ASP A 100 -8.58 0.77 7.60
CA ASP A 100 -8.23 2.04 8.23
C ASP A 100 -6.87 1.96 8.94
N ASN A 101 -6.43 0.74 9.29
CA ASN A 101 -5.11 0.46 9.86
C ASN A 101 -4.03 0.19 8.80
N LEU A 102 -4.33 0.32 7.51
CA LEU A 102 -3.40 0.00 6.43
C LEU A 102 -2.95 1.24 5.66
N VAL A 103 -1.65 1.30 5.39
CA VAL A 103 -1.05 2.30 4.49
C VAL A 103 -0.19 1.62 3.43
N VAL A 104 -0.14 2.22 2.26
CA VAL A 104 0.71 1.79 1.15
C VAL A 104 2.01 2.59 1.20
N VAL A 105 3.15 1.92 1.23
CA VAL A 105 4.45 2.57 1.40
C VAL A 105 5.52 1.98 0.50
N THR A 106 6.54 2.78 0.18
CA THR A 106 7.75 2.27 -0.49
C THR A 106 8.63 1.51 0.50
N PRO A 107 9.48 0.55 0.06
CA PRO A 107 10.40 -0.17 0.95
C PRO A 107 11.31 0.76 1.76
N LEU A 108 11.81 1.83 1.13
CA LEU A 108 12.64 2.82 1.82
C LEU A 108 11.86 3.60 2.88
N TYR A 109 10.64 4.04 2.58
CA TYR A 109 9.83 4.74 3.57
C TYR A 109 9.37 3.79 4.69
N HIS A 110 9.00 2.55 4.35
CA HIS A 110 8.67 1.49 5.30
C HIS A 110 9.80 1.25 6.30
N SER A 111 11.06 1.23 5.87
CA SER A 111 12.19 1.06 6.78
C SER A 111 12.47 2.28 7.66
N GLN A 112 11.99 3.46 7.27
CA GLN A 112 12.10 4.69 8.06
C GLN A 112 11.01 4.75 9.12
N ILE A 113 9.75 4.47 8.75
CA ILE A 113 8.65 4.45 9.73
C ILE A 113 8.84 3.32 10.74
N LEU A 114 9.27 2.13 10.33
CA LEU A 114 9.52 0.98 11.23
C LEU A 114 10.67 1.18 12.22
N LYS A 115 11.49 2.22 12.07
CA LYS A 115 12.52 2.51 13.07
C LYS A 115 11.84 3.07 14.32
N PRO A 116 12.12 2.51 15.52
CA PRO A 116 11.50 2.96 16.76
C PRO A 116 11.54 4.48 16.98
N SER A 117 12.60 5.16 16.51
CA SER A 117 12.75 6.61 16.62
C SER A 117 11.71 7.43 15.85
N TYR A 118 10.99 6.83 14.89
CA TYR A 118 9.93 7.48 14.12
C TYR A 118 8.52 7.09 14.61
N HIS A 119 8.38 5.99 15.35
CA HIS A 119 7.12 5.55 15.97
C HIS A 119 6.90 6.11 17.37
N TYR A 120 7.99 6.28 18.12
CA TYR A 120 8.01 6.88 19.44
C TYR A 120 9.07 7.97 19.40
N GLY A 121 8.65 9.22 19.18
CA GLY A 121 9.58 10.35 19.19
C GLY A 121 10.55 10.22 20.36
N ASN A 122 11.86 10.24 20.06
CA ASN A 122 12.88 10.17 21.11
C ASN A 122 12.62 11.30 22.12
N GLY A 123 12.42 10.89 23.37
CA GLY A 123 12.84 11.66 24.55
C GLY A 123 14.34 11.60 24.76
#